data_AF-A0A3D9UQ88-F1
#
_entry.id   AF-A0A3D9UQ88-F1
#
_cell.length_a   1.000
_cell.length_b   1.000
_cell.length_c   1.000
_cell.angle_alpha   90.00
_cell.angle_beta   90.00
_cell.angle_gamma   90.00
#
_symmetry.space_group_name_H-M   'P 1'
#
loop_
_entity.id
_entity.type
_entity.pdbx_description
1 polymer ?
#
loop_
_entity_poly.entity_id
_entity_poly.type
_entity_poly.pdbx_seq_one_letter_code
_entity_poly.pdbx_strand_id
1 'polypeptide(L)'
;MTRTERRLIAQIAANESWAATPDRAARTAPARRALDQKFLDAADGDPVRAEHLRKAHFQRLALKSAKARRRSKELAAEADAADAELRDLNGGAA
;
A
#
# COMPACT_ATOMS: atom_id res chain seq x y z
N MET A 1 16.35 6.30 21.23
CA MET A 1 15.38 6.87 20.28
C MET A 1 14.15 5.98 20.19
N THR A 2 12.99 6.49 20.57
CA THR A 2 11.70 5.77 20.59
C THR A 2 11.11 5.59 19.18
N ARG A 3 10.08 4.75 19.02
CA ARG A 3 9.35 4.60 17.74
C ARG A 3 8.70 5.92 17.31
N THR A 4 8.17 6.67 18.27
CA THR A 4 7.52 7.98 18.04
C THR A 4 8.54 9.01 17.56
N GLU A 5 9.71 9.09 18.19
CA GLU A 5 10.80 9.97 17.74
C GLU A 5 11.29 9.62 16.33
N ARG A 6 11.46 8.33 16.01
CA ARG A 6 11.80 7.87 14.64
C ARG A 6 10.79 8.34 13.60
N ARG A 7 9.50 8.21 13.91
CA ARG A 7 8.41 8.66 13.03
C ARG A 7 8.49 10.18 12.81
N LEU A 8 8.65 10.95 13.88
CA LEU A 8 8.68 12.40 13.81
C LEU A 8 9.87 12.88 12.95
N ILE A 9 11.05 12.31 13.15
CA ILE A 9 12.25 12.64 12.36
C ILE A 9 12.05 12.33 10.87
N ALA A 10 11.47 11.16 10.55
CA ALA A 10 11.17 10.82 9.15
C ALA A 10 10.15 11.78 8.52
N GLN A 11 9.17 12.25 9.29
CA GLN A 11 8.19 13.23 8.81
C GLN A 11 8.82 14.61 8.58
N ILE A 12 9.69 15.07 9.48
CA ILE A 12 10.43 16.34 9.31
C ILE A 12 11.25 16.28 8.01
N ALA A 13 12.09 15.24 7.87
CA ALA A 13 12.93 15.06 6.70
C ALA A 13 12.13 14.97 5.38
N ALA A 14 10.97 14.30 5.39
CA ALA A 14 10.10 14.23 4.21
C ALA A 14 9.56 15.61 3.81
N ASN A 15 9.08 16.40 4.77
CA ASN A 15 8.53 17.74 4.50
C ASN A 15 9.62 18.69 3.97
N GLU A 16 10.78 18.73 4.63
CA GLU A 16 11.93 19.52 4.18
C GLU A 16 12.38 19.12 2.79
N SER A 17 12.49 17.82 2.54
CA SER A 17 12.90 17.30 1.22
C SER A 17 11.92 17.71 0.12
N TRP A 18 10.61 17.68 0.37
CA TRP A 18 9.61 18.12 -0.61
C TRP A 18 9.58 19.64 -0.78
N ALA A 19 9.80 20.42 0.27
CA ALA A 19 9.95 21.87 0.18
C ALA A 19 11.16 22.25 -0.69
N ALA A 20 12.27 21.50 -0.58
CA ALA A 20 13.46 21.68 -1.39
C ALA A 20 13.36 21.12 -2.83
N THR A 21 12.20 20.58 -3.23
CA THR A 21 11.99 20.02 -4.58
C THR A 21 11.19 20.99 -5.45
N PRO A 22 11.84 21.84 -6.26
CA PRO A 22 11.13 22.77 -7.15
C PRO A 22 10.37 22.03 -8.25
N ASP A 23 11.00 21.03 -8.88
CA ASP A 23 10.37 20.18 -9.89
C ASP A 23 10.02 18.80 -9.33
N ARG A 24 8.74 18.63 -9.00
CA ARG A 24 8.19 17.37 -8.46
C ARG A 24 8.15 16.26 -9.51
N ALA A 25 7.94 16.60 -10.78
CA ALA A 25 7.88 15.64 -11.86
C ALA A 25 9.27 15.05 -12.15
N ALA A 26 10.31 15.88 -12.14
CA ALA A 26 11.70 15.46 -12.31
C ALA A 26 12.17 14.55 -11.17
N ARG A 27 11.85 14.87 -9.91
CA ARG A 27 12.22 14.03 -8.75
C ARG A 27 11.77 12.57 -8.89
N THR A 28 10.59 12.34 -9.47
CA THR A 28 10.00 11.00 -9.64
C THR A 28 10.24 10.38 -11.01
N ALA A 29 10.79 11.13 -11.98
CA ALA A 29 11.02 10.65 -13.33
C ALA A 29 11.94 9.42 -13.41
N PRO A 30 13.07 9.33 -12.66
CA PRO A 30 13.91 8.14 -12.67
C PRO A 30 13.17 6.87 -12.24
N ALA A 31 12.34 6.97 -11.19
CA ALA A 31 11.56 5.85 -10.70
C ALA A 31 10.50 5.39 -11.71
N ARG A 32 9.82 6.34 -12.38
CA ARG A 32 8.87 6.03 -13.47
C ARG A 32 9.57 5.32 -14.63
N ARG A 33 10.71 5.84 -15.09
CA ARG A 33 11.50 5.22 -16.17
C ARG A 33 11.95 3.80 -15.80
N ALA A 34 12.45 3.60 -14.59
CA ALA A 34 12.88 2.28 -14.13
C ALA A 34 11.71 1.27 -14.09
N LEU A 35 10.52 1.72 -13.70
CA LEU A 35 9.33 0.88 -13.72
C LEU A 35 8.91 0.49 -15.15
N ASP A 36 8.95 1.44 -16.08
CA ASP A 36 8.63 1.19 -17.48
C ASP A 36 9.67 0.25 -18.12
N GLN A 37 10.95 0.47 -17.84
CA GLN A 37 12.05 -0.37 -18.33
C GLN A 37 11.90 -1.83 -17.87
N LYS A 38 11.54 -2.07 -16.61
CA LYS A 38 11.27 -3.42 -16.09
C LYS A 38 10.26 -4.19 -16.95
N PHE A 39 9.22 -3.53 -17.45
CA PHE A 39 8.22 -4.18 -18.30
C PHE A 39 8.70 -4.37 -19.73
N LEU A 40 9.51 -3.44 -20.25
CA LEU A 40 10.19 -3.59 -21.53
C LEU A 40 11.17 -4.77 -21.51
N ASP A 41 11.96 -4.91 -20.46
CA ASP A 41 12.91 -6.02 -20.31
C ASP A 41 12.18 -7.38 -20.25
N ALA A 42 11.09 -7.46 -19.47
CA ALA A 42 10.24 -8.64 -19.43
C ALA A 42 9.51 -8.91 -20.76
N ALA A 43 9.41 -7.88 -21.61
CA ALA A 43 8.83 -7.95 -22.93
C ALA A 43 9.86 -8.23 -24.04
N ASP A 44 11.12 -8.53 -23.70
CA ASP A 44 12.23 -8.67 -24.66
C ASP A 44 12.35 -7.44 -25.60
N GLY A 45 12.02 -6.24 -25.08
CA GLY A 45 12.03 -4.99 -25.83
C GLY A 45 10.74 -4.67 -26.61
N ASP A 46 9.74 -5.54 -26.63
CA ASP A 46 8.46 -5.27 -27.31
C ASP A 46 7.59 -4.28 -26.50
N PRO A 47 7.34 -3.05 -27.02
CA PRO A 47 6.59 -2.03 -26.29
C PRO A 47 5.10 -2.35 -26.14
N VAL A 48 4.50 -3.07 -27.10
CA VAL A 48 3.08 -3.45 -27.04
C VAL A 48 2.91 -4.51 -25.96
N ARG A 49 3.77 -5.54 -25.97
CA ARG A 49 3.77 -6.59 -24.95
C ARG A 49 4.07 -6.03 -23.56
N ALA A 50 4.99 -5.07 -23.44
CA ALA A 50 5.31 -4.40 -22.18
C ALA A 50 4.09 -3.70 -21.56
N GLU A 51 3.31 -2.98 -22.38
CA GLU A 51 2.10 -2.30 -21.89
C GLU A 51 1.03 -3.31 -21.42
N HIS A 52 0.87 -4.43 -22.12
CA HIS A 52 0.00 -5.51 -21.65
C HIS A 52 0.48 -6.14 -20.33
N LEU A 53 1.79 -6.36 -20.17
CA LEU A 53 2.38 -6.86 -18.92
C LEU A 53 2.18 -5.88 -17.76
N ARG A 54 2.36 -4.59 -18.02
CA ARG A 54 2.14 -3.50 -17.06
C ARG A 54 0.68 -3.46 -16.60
N LYS A 55 -0.29 -3.52 -17.53
CA LYS A 55 -1.73 -3.61 -17.19
C LYS A 55 -2.02 -4.84 -16.33
N ALA A 56 -1.54 -6.01 -16.74
CA ALA A 56 -1.73 -7.25 -16.00
C ALA A 56 -1.15 -7.16 -14.57
N HIS A 57 0.02 -6.53 -14.40
CA HIS A 57 0.63 -6.31 -13.09
C HIS A 57 -0.29 -5.53 -12.14
N PHE A 58 -0.82 -4.39 -12.59
CA PHE A 58 -1.70 -3.57 -11.75
C PHE A 58 -3.06 -4.23 -11.50
N GLN A 59 -3.60 -4.99 -12.47
CA GLN A 59 -4.81 -5.78 -12.26
C GLN A 59 -4.63 -6.85 -11.18
N ARG A 60 -3.49 -7.56 -11.17
CA ARG A 60 -3.17 -8.53 -10.10
C ARG A 60 -3.07 -7.84 -8.74
N LEU A 61 -2.45 -6.65 -8.67
CA LEU A 61 -2.37 -5.88 -7.43
C LEU A 61 -3.75 -5.44 -6.93
N ALA A 62 -4.61 -4.96 -7.84
CA ALA A 62 -5.98 -4.58 -7.52
C ALA A 62 -6.80 -5.77 -7.00
N LEU A 63 -6.70 -6.94 -7.66
CA LEU A 63 -7.36 -8.17 -7.21
C LEU A 63 -6.89 -8.58 -5.81
N LYS A 64 -5.58 -8.56 -5.56
CA LYS A 64 -5.01 -8.88 -4.23
C LYS A 64 -5.54 -7.92 -3.17
N SER A 65 -5.59 -6.63 -3.49
CA SER A 65 -6.11 -5.60 -2.58
C SER A 65 -7.61 -5.79 -2.28
N ALA A 66 -8.42 -6.11 -3.30
CA ALA A 66 -9.84 -6.40 -3.11
C ALA A 66 -10.07 -7.63 -2.21
N LYS A 67 -9.29 -8.70 -2.40
CA LYS A 67 -9.32 -9.88 -1.52
C LYS A 67 -8.95 -9.52 -0.08
N ALA A 68 -7.88 -8.76 0.12
CA ALA A 68 -7.44 -8.34 1.45
C ALA A 68 -8.49 -7.50 2.19
N ARG A 69 -9.14 -6.55 1.50
CA ARG A 69 -10.22 -5.75 2.10
C ARG A 69 -11.41 -6.60 2.53
N ARG A 70 -11.83 -7.57 1.71
CA ARG A 70 -12.91 -8.50 2.09
C ARG A 70 -12.56 -9.28 3.35
N ARG A 71 -11.36 -9.87 3.39
CA ARG A 71 -10.89 -10.62 4.56
C ARG A 71 -10.81 -9.74 5.81
N SER A 72 -10.34 -8.50 5.68
CA SER A 72 -10.29 -7.56 6.80
C SER A 72 -11.68 -7.24 7.35
N LYS A 73 -12.70 -7.15 6.50
CA LYS A 73 -14.09 -6.92 6.92
C LYS A 73 -14.66 -8.13 7.65
N GLU A 74 -14.41 -9.33 7.14
CA GLU A 74 -14.82 -10.59 7.81
C GLU A 74 -14.21 -10.69 9.21
N LEU A 75 -12.90 -10.45 9.32
CA LEU A 75 -12.19 -10.49 10.60
C LEU A 75 -12.68 -9.43 11.58
N ALA A 76 -12.99 -8.21 11.10
CA ALA A 76 -13.57 -7.17 11.94
C ALA A 76 -14.95 -7.58 12.47
N ALA A 77 -15.81 -8.12 11.61
CA ALA A 77 -17.13 -8.60 12.02
C ALA A 77 -17.06 -9.77 13.01
N GLU A 78 -16.09 -10.68 12.83
CA GLU A 78 -15.83 -11.78 13.75
C GLU A 78 -15.36 -11.27 15.12
N ALA A 79 -14.46 -10.28 15.14
CA ALA A 79 -14.01 -9.64 16.37
C ALA A 79 -15.16 -8.91 17.08
N ASP A 80 -15.97 -8.14 16.34
CA ASP A 80 -17.13 -7.43 16.90
C ASP A 80 -18.15 -8.42 17.51
N ALA A 81 -18.36 -9.57 16.88
CA ALA A 81 -19.24 -10.62 17.39
C ALA A 81 -18.67 -11.29 18.66
N ALA A 82 -17.37 -11.58 18.69
CA ALA A 82 -16.69 -12.13 19.86
C ALA A 82 -16.70 -11.14 21.04
N ASP A 83 -16.49 -9.85 20.77
CA ASP A 83 -16.57 -8.79 21.78
C ASP A 83 -18.00 -8.67 22.34
N ALA A 84 -19.03 -8.83 21.50
CA ALA A 84 -20.43 -8.87 21.94
C ALA A 84 -20.71 -10.09 22.83
N GLU A 85 -20.27 -11.28 22.42
CA GLU A 85 -20.43 -12.51 23.19
C GLU A 85 -19.73 -12.42 24.56
N LEU A 86 -18.49 -11.92 24.60
CA LEU A 86 -17.76 -11.70 25.84
C LEU A 86 -18.48 -10.71 26.77
N ARG A 87 -19.10 -9.67 26.20
CA ARG A 87 -19.87 -8.69 26.97
C ARG A 87 -21.11 -9.31 27.60
N ASP A 88 -21.83 -10.16 26.86
CA ASP A 88 -23.01 -10.86 27.34
C ASP A 88 -22.66 -11.86 28.46
N LEU A 89 -21.57 -12.63 28.28
CA LEU A 89 -21.06 -13.55 29.30
C LEU A 89 -20.66 -12.83 30.59
N ASN A 90 -19.99 -11.68 30.49
CA ASN A 90 -19.62 -10.87 31.65
C ASN A 90 -20.81 -10.14 32.27
N GLY A 91 -21.87 -9.87 31.50
CA GLY A 91 -23.11 -9.26 31.99
C GLY A 91 -24.04 -10.25 32.73
N GLY A 92 -23.89 -11.55 32.49
CA GLY A 92 -24.63 -12.62 33.19
C GLY A 92 -24.02 -13.06 34.53
N ALA A 93 -22.92 -12.47 34.96
CA ALA A 93 -22.21 -12.78 36.21
C ALA A 93 -22.59 -11.82 37.37
N ALA A 94 -23.85 -11.39 37.45
CA ALA A 94 -24.40 -10.56 38.53
C ALA A 94 -25.45 -11.32 39.35
#